data_AF-A0A956SJJ8-F1
#
_entry.id   AF-A0A956SJJ8-F1
#
_cell.length_a   1.000
_cell.length_b   1.000
_cell.length_c   1.000
_cell.angle_alpha   90.00
_cell.angle_beta   90.00
_cell.angle_gamma   90.00
#
_symmetry.space_group_name_H-M   'P 1'
#
loop_
_entity.id
_entity.type
_entity.pdbx_description
1 polymer ?
#
loop_
_entity_poly.entity_id
_entity_poly.type
_entity_poly.pdbx_seq_one_letter_code
_entity_poly.pdbx_strand_id
1 'polypeptide(L)'
;MDALLRSYLDLARHLDPLQHPDEAPADVAARLGRFDVPWLTAQLAALRSIANAIEDLEDLASRDDEVDRTMLLDTVRGDIARLHALIEGESADPVLPLRHAVAALDALLGEDFDAGRAAALAARLGELPEMLSLVREELRPAPAFLVAAASLALAELDERLDLAAERLEDTTVVTAAREALDAHSSWLLDGNRVGGEMGLGEEAVLARLALLNNEPLGLKGTLRTLELRRAGAERALLTAAADLGYPEDWPAALEALPELSPLDPFERLDGWLDEWERAGSVYITLGLAVPDAEPGPAPAVEDRATLAVWAMRARARAMFEAARAQQERPVRRLLVAPGVRRGWSRAVVALLRHTTLLDAPEHLLAAAWLALLDAVAAETDLLLAARMATPEELVARTAEITHLDEERARALVVMVAEEPLAALAAGLSHEGWVAWHADEGGEPATFLHRALEAGGLSVPLARWVLTADDELDEVPA
;
A
#
# COMPACT_ATOMS: atom_id res chain seq x y z
N MET A 1 -0.74 -0.11 28.14
CA MET A 1 -0.75 -0.12 26.67
C MET A 1 -1.45 1.11 26.09
N ASP A 2 -2.74 1.34 26.37
CA ASP A 2 -3.56 2.38 25.74
C ASP A 2 -2.99 3.81 25.78
N ALA A 3 -2.31 4.19 26.86
CA ALA A 3 -1.66 5.49 26.96
C ALA A 3 -0.51 5.65 25.94
N LEU A 4 0.29 4.60 25.74
CA LEU A 4 1.40 4.60 24.77
C LEU A 4 0.88 4.55 23.34
N LEU A 5 -0.17 3.78 23.07
CA LEU A 5 -0.85 3.80 21.77
C LEU A 5 -1.37 5.20 21.44
N ARG A 6 -2.04 5.88 22.39
CA ARG A 6 -2.49 7.26 22.19
C ARG A 6 -1.34 8.22 21.92
N SER A 7 -0.27 8.16 22.72
CA SER A 7 0.93 8.98 22.48
C SER A 7 1.54 8.74 21.10
N TYR A 8 1.59 7.48 20.65
CA TYR A 8 2.05 7.13 19.32
C TYR A 8 1.13 7.70 18.24
N LEU A 9 -0.18 7.48 18.33
CA LEU A 9 -1.14 7.96 17.33
C LEU A 9 -1.16 9.49 17.24
N ASP A 10 -1.07 10.18 18.37
CA ASP A 10 -0.95 11.64 18.39
C ASP A 10 0.31 12.08 17.65
N LEU A 11 1.45 11.42 17.88
CA LEU A 11 2.68 11.72 17.15
C LEU A 11 2.56 11.39 15.65
N ALA A 12 2.01 10.24 15.29
CA ALA A 12 1.85 9.79 13.91
C ALA A 12 0.92 10.72 13.11
N ARG A 13 -0.15 11.22 13.73
CA ARG A 13 -1.04 12.23 13.13
C ARG A 13 -0.35 13.57 12.89
N HIS A 14 0.60 13.94 13.75
CA HIS A 14 1.45 15.12 13.48
C HIS A 14 2.44 14.84 12.35
N LEU A 15 2.93 13.60 12.26
CA LEU A 15 3.90 13.20 11.24
C LEU A 15 3.30 13.28 9.83
N ASP A 16 2.16 12.62 9.64
CA ASP A 16 1.41 12.59 8.40
C ASP A 16 -0.09 12.57 8.71
N PRO A 17 -0.76 13.74 8.71
CA PRO A 17 -2.18 13.84 9.02
C PRO A 17 -3.09 12.96 8.15
N LEU A 18 -2.65 12.56 6.96
CA LEU A 18 -3.45 11.78 6.01
C LEU A 18 -3.42 10.28 6.30
N GLN A 19 -2.42 9.79 7.03
CA GLN A 19 -2.30 8.35 7.31
C GLN A 19 -3.28 7.88 8.38
N HIS A 20 -3.82 8.80 9.20
CA HIS A 20 -4.73 8.50 10.31
C HIS A 20 -5.94 9.44 10.35
N PRO A 21 -6.78 9.49 9.29
CA PRO A 21 -7.82 10.49 9.14
C PRO A 21 -8.99 10.31 10.12
N ASP A 22 -9.36 9.06 10.44
CA ASP A 22 -10.65 8.72 11.07
C ASP A 22 -10.79 9.14 12.55
N GLU A 23 -9.72 9.66 13.16
CA GLU A 23 -9.72 10.11 14.56
C GLU A 23 -8.84 11.36 14.80
N ALA A 24 -8.37 12.02 13.74
CA ALA A 24 -7.57 13.22 13.89
C ALA A 24 -8.45 14.41 14.30
N PRO A 25 -8.05 15.23 15.29
CA PRO A 25 -8.68 16.52 15.55
C PRO A 25 -8.75 17.33 14.24
N ALA A 26 -9.86 18.06 14.02
CA ALA A 26 -10.10 18.76 12.75
C ALA A 26 -8.98 19.75 12.38
N ASP A 27 -8.34 20.35 13.37
CA ASP A 27 -7.18 21.24 13.20
C ASP A 27 -5.90 20.50 12.80
N VAL A 28 -5.72 19.25 13.22
CA VAL A 28 -4.62 18.39 12.77
C VAL A 28 -4.91 17.85 11.38
N ALA A 29 -6.14 17.39 11.14
CA ALA A 29 -6.57 16.89 9.84
C ALA A 29 -6.44 17.96 8.74
N ALA A 30 -6.61 19.25 9.04
CA ALA A 30 -6.51 20.32 8.06
C ALA A 30 -5.08 20.69 7.62
N ARG A 31 -4.04 20.12 8.23
CA ARG A 31 -2.63 20.50 7.98
C ARG A 31 -1.95 19.61 6.94
N LEU A 32 -0.90 20.13 6.31
CA LEU A 32 0.09 19.35 5.58
C LEU A 32 1.16 18.81 6.54
N GLY A 33 1.69 17.65 6.20
CA GLY A 33 2.87 17.07 6.82
C GLY A 33 4.10 17.97 6.59
N ARG A 34 5.06 17.87 7.50
CA ARG A 34 6.36 18.54 7.37
C ARG A 34 7.45 17.52 7.05
N PHE A 35 8.41 17.90 6.24
CA PHE A 35 9.47 16.98 5.78
C PHE A 35 10.88 17.56 5.96
N ASP A 36 11.01 18.66 6.71
CA ASP A 36 12.30 19.26 7.03
C ASP A 36 13.08 18.44 8.06
N VAL A 37 14.41 18.36 7.89
CA VAL A 37 15.29 17.54 8.73
C VAL A 37 15.20 17.88 10.23
N PRO A 38 15.18 19.17 10.66
CA PRO A 38 15.03 19.50 12.07
C PRO A 38 13.75 18.93 12.69
N TRP A 39 12.63 19.07 11.99
CA TRP A 39 11.36 18.54 12.43
C TRP A 39 11.37 17.00 12.46
N LEU A 40 11.85 16.33 11.40
CA LEU A 40 11.93 14.86 11.33
C LEU A 40 12.79 14.30 12.46
N THR A 41 13.89 14.99 12.81
CA THR A 41 14.78 14.60 13.91
C THR A 41 14.07 14.65 15.26
N ALA A 42 13.24 15.68 15.49
CA ALA A 42 12.44 15.77 16.71
C ALA A 42 11.40 14.63 16.79
N GLN A 43 10.76 14.30 15.67
CA GLN A 43 9.82 13.17 15.59
C GLN A 43 10.52 11.83 15.87
N LEU A 44 11.70 11.61 15.28
CA LEU A 44 12.51 10.41 15.51
C LEU A 44 12.90 10.24 16.99
N ALA A 45 13.27 11.32 17.66
CA ALA A 45 13.59 11.29 19.09
C ALA A 45 12.36 10.91 19.94
N ALA A 46 11.19 11.47 19.62
CA ALA A 46 9.93 11.14 20.30
C ALA A 46 9.54 9.68 20.08
N LEU A 47 9.62 9.15 18.85
CA LEU A 47 9.35 7.74 18.56
C LEU A 47 10.28 6.80 19.32
N ARG A 48 11.59 7.10 19.39
CA ARG A 48 12.55 6.31 20.18
C ARG A 48 12.19 6.29 21.66
N SER A 49 11.75 7.42 22.21
CA SER A 49 11.27 7.48 23.59
C SER A 49 10.03 6.60 23.81
N ILE A 50 9.09 6.58 22.85
CA ILE A 50 7.90 5.74 22.92
C ILE A 50 8.28 4.26 22.81
N ALA A 51 9.16 3.90 21.88
CA ALA A 51 9.65 2.52 21.71
C ALA A 51 10.26 1.97 23.01
N ASN A 52 11.17 2.72 23.63
CA ASN A 52 11.77 2.33 24.91
C ASN A 52 10.70 2.14 26.01
N ALA A 53 9.73 3.06 26.09
CA ALA A 53 8.64 2.94 27.07
C ALA A 53 7.72 1.73 26.82
N ILE A 54 7.56 1.28 25.57
CA ILE A 54 6.84 0.04 25.23
C ILE A 54 7.68 -1.18 25.61
N GLU A 55 8.99 -1.13 25.38
CA GLU A 55 9.94 -2.19 25.75
C GLU A 55 9.99 -2.39 27.27
N ASP A 56 9.96 -1.30 28.04
CA ASP A 56 9.97 -1.30 29.52
C ASP A 56 8.65 -1.79 30.15
N LEU A 57 7.62 -2.11 29.36
CA LEU A 57 6.40 -2.74 29.88
C LEU A 57 6.71 -4.18 30.33
N GLU A 58 6.85 -4.35 31.64
CA GLU A 58 6.92 -5.64 32.33
C GLU A 58 5.50 -6.15 32.69
N ASP A 59 5.37 -7.45 32.92
CA ASP A 59 4.15 -8.12 33.45
C ASP A 59 2.86 -7.92 32.63
N LEU A 60 2.85 -8.36 31.37
CA LEU A 60 1.63 -8.41 30.56
C LEU A 60 0.67 -9.51 31.05
N ALA A 61 -0.61 -9.17 31.16
CA ALA A 61 -1.61 -10.03 31.80
C ALA A 61 -2.11 -11.18 30.90
N SER A 62 -1.93 -11.09 29.59
CA SER A 62 -2.42 -12.07 28.63
C SER A 62 -1.57 -12.15 27.37
N ARG A 63 -1.70 -13.27 26.63
CA ARG A 63 -1.15 -13.43 25.27
C ARG A 63 -1.58 -12.29 24.35
N ASP A 64 -2.83 -11.89 24.43
CA ASP A 64 -3.35 -10.79 23.61
C ASP A 64 -2.66 -9.46 23.88
N ASP A 65 -2.29 -9.19 25.14
CA ASP A 65 -1.54 -7.99 25.51
C ASP A 65 -0.10 -8.03 24.96
N GLU A 66 0.50 -9.22 24.89
CA GLU A 66 1.82 -9.43 24.31
C GLU A 66 1.81 -9.26 22.79
N VAL A 67 0.79 -9.79 22.12
CA VAL A 67 0.56 -9.58 20.68
C VAL A 67 0.37 -8.10 20.38
N ASP A 68 -0.46 -7.40 21.16
CA ASP A 68 -0.71 -5.97 20.98
C ASP A 68 0.55 -5.12 21.28
N ARG A 69 1.33 -5.47 22.32
CA ARG A 69 2.63 -4.83 22.60
C ARG A 69 3.56 -4.98 21.41
N THR A 70 3.67 -6.19 20.89
CA THR A 70 4.59 -6.53 19.79
C THR A 70 4.18 -5.77 18.52
N MET A 71 2.89 -5.79 18.17
CA MET A 71 2.36 -5.04 17.04
C MET A 71 2.64 -3.54 17.15
N LEU A 72 2.40 -2.92 18.31
CA LEU A 72 2.70 -1.51 18.53
C LEU A 72 4.19 -1.22 18.43
N LEU A 73 5.04 -2.06 19.05
CA LEU A 73 6.49 -1.90 19.04
C LEU A 73 7.06 -2.01 17.62
N ASP A 74 6.62 -3.00 16.83
CA ASP A 74 7.07 -3.20 15.45
C ASP A 74 6.62 -2.04 14.55
N THR A 75 5.40 -1.53 14.77
CA THR A 75 4.90 -0.33 14.07
C THR A 75 5.80 0.88 14.37
N VAL A 76 6.09 1.16 15.64
CA VAL A 76 6.95 2.27 16.06
C VAL A 76 8.37 2.10 15.51
N ARG A 77 8.94 0.88 15.57
CA ARG A 77 10.27 0.58 15.01
C ARG A 77 10.31 0.75 13.49
N GLY A 78 9.23 0.40 12.78
CA GLY A 78 9.07 0.65 11.36
C GLY A 78 9.15 2.13 11.02
N ASP A 79 8.42 2.97 11.77
CA ASP A 79 8.47 4.42 11.62
C ASP A 79 9.86 5.00 11.95
N ILE A 80 10.50 4.54 13.03
CA ILE A 80 11.88 4.92 13.38
C ILE A 80 12.83 4.61 12.22
N ALA A 81 12.75 3.40 11.65
CA ALA A 81 13.61 2.99 10.54
C ALA A 81 13.33 3.80 9.26
N ARG A 82 12.06 4.18 9.00
CA ARG A 82 11.67 5.06 7.89
C ARG A 82 12.27 6.46 8.08
N LEU A 83 12.02 7.10 9.22
CA LEU A 83 12.50 8.46 9.49
C LEU A 83 14.02 8.53 9.52
N HIS A 84 14.68 7.52 10.09
CA HIS A 84 16.14 7.46 10.08
C HIS A 84 16.70 7.45 8.65
N ALA A 85 16.11 6.67 7.74
CA ALA A 85 16.54 6.68 6.33
C ALA A 85 16.25 8.01 5.63
N LEU A 86 15.12 8.67 5.96
CA LEU A 86 14.82 9.99 5.40
C LEU A 86 15.82 11.05 5.87
N ILE A 87 16.31 10.98 7.11
CA ILE A 87 17.25 11.96 7.69
C ILE A 87 18.70 11.67 7.27
N GLU A 88 19.16 10.44 7.47
CA GLU A 88 20.57 10.04 7.36
C GLU A 88 20.89 9.37 6.03
N GLY A 89 19.89 9.10 5.19
CA GLY A 89 20.09 8.48 3.87
C GLY A 89 20.99 9.32 2.97
N GLU A 90 21.77 8.66 2.12
CA GLU A 90 22.70 9.31 1.18
C GLU A 90 21.99 10.13 0.09
N SER A 91 20.76 9.74 -0.21
CA SER A 91 19.92 10.27 -1.27
C SER A 91 18.67 10.94 -0.70
N ALA A 92 18.26 12.06 -1.28
CA ALA A 92 16.99 12.70 -1.01
C ALA A 92 15.84 12.00 -1.77
N ASP A 93 14.65 12.05 -1.19
CA ASP A 93 13.39 11.65 -1.84
C ASP A 93 12.53 12.90 -2.08
N PRO A 94 12.61 13.53 -3.27
CA PRO A 94 11.80 14.69 -3.61
C PRO A 94 10.33 14.33 -3.89
N VAL A 95 9.99 13.04 -4.07
CA VAL A 95 8.63 12.61 -4.41
C VAL A 95 7.73 12.59 -3.18
N LEU A 96 8.27 12.15 -2.05
CA LEU A 96 7.49 11.94 -0.82
C LEU A 96 6.65 13.18 -0.41
N PRO A 97 7.22 14.41 -0.33
CA PRO A 97 6.43 15.59 0.04
C PRO A 97 5.37 15.96 -1.00
N LEU A 98 5.66 15.75 -2.28
CA LEU A 98 4.75 16.09 -3.39
C LEU A 98 3.56 15.14 -3.44
N ARG A 99 3.81 13.83 -3.32
CA ARG A 99 2.75 12.82 -3.23
C ARG A 99 1.88 13.04 -1.99
N HIS A 100 2.48 13.40 -0.86
CA HIS A 100 1.72 13.76 0.33
C HIS A 100 0.78 14.94 0.03
N ALA A 101 1.27 15.99 -0.65
CA ALA A 101 0.41 17.12 -1.04
C ALA A 101 -0.71 16.71 -2.00
N VAL A 102 -0.42 15.90 -3.04
CA VAL A 102 -1.46 15.37 -3.96
C VAL A 102 -2.54 14.62 -3.20
N ALA A 103 -2.15 13.66 -2.36
CA ALA A 103 -3.08 12.90 -1.52
C ALA A 103 -3.88 13.81 -0.57
N ALA A 104 -3.26 14.87 -0.07
CA ALA A 104 -3.93 15.86 0.77
C ALA A 104 -5.03 16.59 -0.01
N LEU A 105 -4.76 17.03 -1.24
CA LEU A 105 -5.76 17.73 -2.02
C LEU A 105 -6.90 16.80 -2.46
N ASP A 106 -6.56 15.58 -2.89
CA ASP A 106 -7.54 14.58 -3.31
C ASP A 106 -8.54 14.24 -2.20
N ALA A 107 -8.08 14.17 -0.94
CA ALA A 107 -8.95 13.94 0.21
C ALA A 107 -10.01 15.03 0.44
N LEU A 108 -9.85 16.23 -0.15
CA LEU A 108 -10.78 17.35 0.00
C LEU A 108 -11.55 17.69 -1.28
N LEU A 109 -11.05 17.31 -2.45
CA LEU A 109 -11.63 17.65 -3.76
C LEU A 109 -12.77 16.72 -4.23
N GLY A 110 -13.25 15.82 -3.36
CA GLY A 110 -14.34 14.90 -3.67
C GLY A 110 -15.71 15.55 -3.99
N GLU A 111 -16.70 14.71 -4.31
CA GLU A 111 -18.05 15.16 -4.72
C GLU A 111 -18.81 15.90 -3.61
N ASP A 112 -18.69 15.46 -2.36
CA ASP A 112 -19.29 16.11 -1.18
C ASP A 112 -18.52 17.37 -0.73
N PHE A 113 -18.35 18.33 -1.63
CA PHE A 113 -17.60 19.55 -1.35
C PHE A 113 -18.48 20.59 -0.64
N ASP A 114 -18.20 20.82 0.64
CA ASP A 114 -18.91 21.78 1.48
C ASP A 114 -17.99 22.94 1.94
N ALA A 115 -18.57 23.89 2.70
CA ALA A 115 -17.82 25.03 3.22
C ALA A 115 -16.68 24.63 4.19
N GLY A 116 -16.81 23.50 4.89
CA GLY A 116 -15.78 22.98 5.77
C GLY A 116 -14.58 22.46 4.97
N ARG A 117 -14.83 21.67 3.92
CA ARG A 117 -13.81 21.22 2.97
C ARG A 117 -13.17 22.37 2.22
N ALA A 118 -13.94 23.39 1.83
CA ALA A 118 -13.40 24.59 1.20
C ALA A 118 -12.40 25.32 2.12
N ALA A 119 -12.75 25.49 3.41
CA ALA A 119 -11.86 26.11 4.39
C ALA A 119 -10.60 25.27 4.66
N ALA A 120 -10.75 23.94 4.78
CA ALA A 120 -9.61 23.04 4.94
C ALA A 120 -8.70 23.01 3.70
N LEU A 121 -9.28 23.07 2.50
CA LEU A 121 -8.54 23.11 1.24
C LEU A 121 -7.75 24.41 1.14
N ALA A 122 -8.37 25.54 1.42
CA ALA A 122 -7.69 26.84 1.45
C ALA A 122 -6.54 26.86 2.48
N ALA A 123 -6.73 26.26 3.65
CA ALA A 123 -5.67 26.14 4.66
C ALA A 123 -4.48 25.31 4.16
N ARG A 124 -4.73 24.13 3.57
CA ARG A 124 -3.66 23.27 3.00
C ARG A 124 -2.92 23.96 1.87
N LEU A 125 -3.64 24.64 0.97
CA LEU A 125 -3.02 25.41 -0.11
C LEU A 125 -2.18 26.59 0.41
N GLY A 126 -2.59 27.20 1.53
CA GLY A 126 -1.81 28.23 2.21
C GLY A 126 -0.50 27.72 2.81
N GLU A 127 -0.42 26.46 3.21
CA GLU A 127 0.79 25.82 3.75
C GLU A 127 1.75 25.33 2.65
N LEU A 128 1.24 25.06 1.44
CA LEU A 128 2.02 24.49 0.34
C LEU A 128 3.28 25.31 -0.02
N PRO A 129 3.26 26.66 -0.08
CA PRO A 129 4.45 27.45 -0.36
C PRO A 129 5.59 27.25 0.66
N GLU A 130 5.26 27.19 1.95
CA GLU A 130 6.24 26.97 3.01
C GLU A 130 6.79 25.55 2.95
N MET A 131 5.90 24.55 2.79
CA MET A 131 6.30 23.15 2.64
C MET A 131 7.29 22.97 1.48
N LEU A 132 6.96 23.47 0.29
CA LEU A 132 7.84 23.38 -0.87
C LEU A 132 9.15 24.16 -0.67
N SER A 133 9.13 25.27 0.08
CA SER A 133 10.35 26.00 0.42
C SER A 133 11.28 25.20 1.31
N LEU A 134 10.75 24.55 2.34
CA LEU A 134 11.52 23.70 3.24
C LEU A 134 12.12 22.50 2.51
N VAL A 135 11.38 21.88 1.57
CA VAL A 135 11.92 20.79 0.74
C VAL A 135 13.10 21.26 -0.11
N ARG A 136 13.08 22.50 -0.61
CA ARG A 136 14.20 23.06 -1.39
C ARG A 136 15.48 23.29 -0.57
N GLU A 137 15.39 23.30 0.76
CA GLU A 137 16.57 23.39 1.64
C GLU A 137 17.33 22.05 1.72
N GLU A 138 16.76 20.95 1.21
CA GLU A 138 17.43 19.66 1.12
C GLU A 138 18.61 19.71 0.14
N LEU A 139 19.82 19.45 0.64
CA LEU A 139 21.06 19.56 -0.12
C LEU A 139 21.52 18.22 -0.70
N ARG A 140 21.09 17.09 -0.14
CA ARG A 140 21.47 15.77 -0.65
C ARG A 140 20.98 15.60 -2.09
N PRO A 141 21.74 14.91 -2.96
CA PRO A 141 21.30 14.66 -4.32
C PRO A 141 20.09 13.70 -4.34
N ALA A 142 19.28 13.79 -5.38
CA ALA A 142 18.11 12.95 -5.60
C ALA A 142 18.34 12.04 -6.82
N PRO A 143 18.06 10.73 -6.72
CA PRO A 143 18.24 9.83 -7.84
C PRO A 143 17.41 10.26 -9.05
N ALA A 144 17.98 10.17 -10.25
CA ALA A 144 17.32 10.62 -11.48
C ALA A 144 15.90 10.05 -11.65
N PHE A 145 15.71 8.80 -11.24
CA PHE A 145 14.44 8.11 -11.30
C PHE A 145 13.37 8.74 -10.38
N LEU A 146 13.75 9.17 -9.17
CA LEU A 146 12.85 9.90 -8.25
C LEU A 146 12.65 11.36 -8.67
N VAL A 147 13.62 11.99 -9.33
CA VAL A 147 13.42 13.32 -9.93
C VAL A 147 12.37 13.29 -11.04
N ALA A 148 12.39 12.25 -11.88
CA ALA A 148 11.37 12.03 -12.91
C ALA A 148 9.98 11.80 -12.28
N ALA A 149 9.88 10.93 -11.27
CA ALA A 149 8.64 10.69 -10.52
C ALA A 149 8.11 11.96 -9.84
N ALA A 150 8.99 12.76 -9.23
CA ALA A 150 8.62 14.03 -8.62
C ALA A 150 8.08 15.02 -9.66
N SER A 151 8.59 15.00 -10.89
CA SER A 151 8.08 15.83 -11.98
C SER A 151 6.66 15.45 -12.39
N LEU A 152 6.31 14.15 -12.34
CA LEU A 152 4.94 13.69 -12.56
C LEU A 152 4.01 14.13 -11.42
N ALA A 153 4.45 13.97 -10.16
CA ALA A 153 3.68 14.44 -9.01
C ALA A 153 3.45 15.96 -9.00
N LEU A 154 4.39 16.76 -9.54
CA LEU A 154 4.18 18.20 -9.76
C LEU A 154 3.07 18.47 -10.78
N ALA A 155 3.03 17.72 -11.88
CA ALA A 155 1.98 17.86 -12.90
C ALA A 155 0.60 17.48 -12.33
N GLU A 156 0.52 16.38 -11.57
CA GLU A 156 -0.71 16.01 -10.86
C GLU A 156 -1.15 17.09 -9.89
N LEU A 157 -0.21 17.67 -9.13
CA LEU A 157 -0.50 18.75 -8.20
C LEU A 157 -1.05 19.99 -8.92
N ASP A 158 -0.50 20.34 -10.08
CA ASP A 158 -1.01 21.45 -10.92
C ASP A 158 -2.46 21.21 -11.36
N GLU A 159 -2.80 19.98 -11.81
CA GLU A 159 -4.19 19.62 -12.12
C GLU A 159 -5.12 19.78 -10.92
N ARG A 160 -4.66 19.43 -9.70
CA ARG A 160 -5.46 19.65 -8.48
C ARG A 160 -5.60 21.12 -8.13
N LEU A 161 -4.62 21.96 -8.48
CA LEU A 161 -4.73 23.42 -8.33
C LEU A 161 -5.73 24.02 -9.32
N ASP A 162 -5.89 23.46 -10.51
CA ASP A 162 -6.97 23.83 -11.44
C ASP A 162 -8.34 23.49 -10.84
N LEU A 163 -8.52 22.25 -10.34
CA LEU A 163 -9.75 21.83 -9.68
C LEU A 163 -10.06 22.68 -8.44
N ALA A 164 -9.04 23.00 -7.62
CA ALA A 164 -9.22 23.85 -6.45
C ALA A 164 -9.63 25.28 -6.84
N ALA A 165 -9.12 25.83 -7.94
CA ALA A 165 -9.51 27.16 -8.43
C ALA A 165 -10.99 27.24 -8.81
N GLU A 166 -11.55 26.15 -9.33
CA GLU A 166 -12.98 26.07 -9.66
C GLU A 166 -13.88 25.98 -8.41
N ARG A 167 -13.34 25.47 -7.31
CA ARG A 167 -14.09 25.17 -6.07
C ARG A 167 -13.99 26.28 -5.01
N LEU A 168 -12.93 27.07 -5.01
CA LEU A 168 -12.68 28.12 -4.03
C LEU A 168 -13.11 29.50 -4.53
N GLU A 169 -13.78 30.29 -3.68
CA GLU A 169 -14.15 31.67 -3.99
C GLU A 169 -12.94 32.62 -4.01
N ASP A 170 -11.98 32.39 -3.11
CA ASP A 170 -10.73 33.15 -3.03
C ASP A 170 -9.57 32.36 -3.66
N THR A 171 -9.14 32.81 -4.84
CA THR A 171 -8.05 32.18 -5.60
C THR A 171 -6.66 32.71 -5.23
N THR A 172 -6.52 33.60 -4.25
CA THR A 172 -5.21 34.13 -3.84
C THR A 172 -4.29 33.02 -3.32
N VAL A 173 -4.83 32.11 -2.51
CA VAL A 173 -4.08 30.93 -2.00
C VAL A 173 -3.69 29.98 -3.13
N VAL A 174 -4.55 29.80 -4.14
CA VAL A 174 -4.26 28.98 -5.33
C VAL A 174 -3.12 29.62 -6.14
N THR A 175 -3.15 30.95 -6.30
CA THR A 175 -2.13 31.69 -7.06
C THR A 175 -0.77 31.57 -6.37
N ALA A 176 -0.71 31.75 -5.05
CA ALA A 176 0.52 31.57 -4.28
C ALA A 176 1.05 30.12 -4.33
N ALA A 177 0.15 29.14 -4.28
CA ALA A 177 0.49 27.73 -4.46
C ALA A 177 1.12 27.46 -5.84
N ARG A 178 0.56 28.02 -6.92
CA ARG A 178 1.12 27.90 -8.29
C ARG A 178 2.49 28.54 -8.41
N GLU A 179 2.69 29.75 -7.89
CA GLU A 179 4.00 30.41 -7.89
C GLU A 179 5.06 29.57 -7.14
N ALA A 180 4.66 28.94 -6.03
CA ALA A 180 5.54 28.04 -5.28
C ALA A 180 5.84 26.75 -6.05
N LEU A 181 4.87 26.21 -6.78
CA LEU A 181 5.00 25.04 -7.65
C LEU A 181 5.96 25.32 -8.80
N ASP A 182 5.83 26.46 -9.48
CA ASP A 182 6.72 26.90 -10.56
C ASP A 182 8.17 27.06 -10.07
N ALA A 183 8.35 27.67 -8.90
CA ALA A 183 9.66 27.81 -8.27
C ALA A 183 10.25 26.45 -7.86
N HIS A 184 9.41 25.52 -7.39
CA HIS A 184 9.84 24.17 -7.04
C HIS A 184 10.20 23.35 -8.29
N SER A 185 9.40 23.44 -9.36
CA SER A 185 9.66 22.82 -10.66
C SER A 185 11.01 23.28 -11.22
N SER A 186 11.25 24.60 -11.20
CA SER A 186 12.54 25.17 -11.63
C SER A 186 13.72 24.67 -10.80
N TRP A 187 13.53 24.50 -9.48
CA TRP A 187 14.54 23.94 -8.58
C TRP A 187 14.79 22.46 -8.83
N LEU A 188 13.74 21.66 -9.05
CA LEU A 188 13.82 20.23 -9.28
C LEU A 188 14.54 19.90 -10.60
N LEU A 189 14.29 20.72 -11.63
CA LEU A 189 14.89 20.61 -12.95
C LEU A 189 16.30 21.23 -13.04
N ASP A 190 16.80 21.85 -11.97
CA ASP A 190 18.21 22.23 -11.89
C ASP A 190 19.06 20.94 -11.86
N GLY A 191 19.83 20.70 -12.92
CA GLY A 191 20.62 19.48 -13.11
C GLY A 191 21.61 19.17 -11.97
N ASN A 192 21.85 20.12 -11.06
CA ASN A 192 22.62 19.93 -9.84
C ASN A 192 21.94 19.05 -8.79
N ARG A 193 20.63 18.78 -8.90
CA ARG A 193 19.90 17.92 -7.97
C ARG A 193 20.06 16.44 -8.27
N VAL A 194 20.29 16.08 -9.53
CA VAL A 194 20.35 14.68 -9.96
C VAL A 194 21.64 14.03 -9.46
N GLY A 195 21.50 12.95 -8.70
CA GLY A 195 22.61 12.14 -8.21
C GLY A 195 22.18 11.19 -7.09
N GLY A 196 23.15 10.56 -6.42
CA GLY A 196 22.85 9.58 -5.37
C GLY A 196 22.38 8.22 -5.92
N GLU A 197 22.27 7.25 -5.03
CA GLU A 197 21.88 5.89 -5.35
C GLU A 197 20.41 5.66 -5.02
N MET A 198 19.72 4.88 -5.86
CA MET A 198 18.38 4.37 -5.54
C MET A 198 18.47 3.28 -4.49
N GLY A 199 17.47 3.22 -3.60
CA GLY A 199 17.36 2.18 -2.59
C GLY A 199 18.10 2.47 -1.28
N LEU A 200 17.84 1.62 -0.30
CA LEU A 200 18.26 1.75 1.10
C LEU A 200 19.61 1.08 1.38
N GLY A 201 19.99 0.08 0.57
CA GLY A 201 21.14 -0.79 0.81
C GLY A 201 20.76 -2.07 1.56
N GLU A 202 21.55 -3.13 1.33
CA GLU A 202 21.29 -4.48 1.85
C GLU A 202 21.11 -4.55 3.38
N GLU A 203 21.97 -3.88 4.15
CA GLU A 203 21.89 -3.88 5.62
C GLU A 203 20.58 -3.25 6.13
N ALA A 204 20.19 -2.11 5.56
CA ALA A 204 18.96 -1.42 5.91
C ALA A 204 17.72 -2.24 5.53
N VAL A 205 17.75 -2.93 4.38
CA VAL A 205 16.66 -3.84 3.97
C VAL A 205 16.58 -5.04 4.90
N LEU A 206 17.70 -5.67 5.28
CA LEU A 206 17.71 -6.79 6.22
C LEU A 206 17.11 -6.42 7.57
N ALA A 207 17.46 -5.23 8.11
CA ALA A 207 16.89 -4.73 9.35
C ALA A 207 15.37 -4.52 9.25
N ARG A 208 14.87 -4.03 8.10
CA ARG A 208 13.44 -3.82 7.88
C ARG A 208 12.68 -5.11 7.59
N LEU A 209 13.28 -6.09 6.93
CA LEU A 209 12.65 -7.39 6.67
C LEU A 209 12.22 -8.09 7.97
N ALA A 210 13.00 -7.95 9.05
CA ALA A 210 12.65 -8.49 10.36
C ALA A 210 11.39 -7.85 10.98
N LEU A 211 11.03 -6.63 10.56
CA LEU A 211 9.81 -5.92 10.98
C LEU A 211 8.61 -6.23 10.07
N LEU A 212 8.86 -6.67 8.84
CA LEU A 212 7.82 -7.04 7.87
C LEU A 212 7.36 -8.49 8.06
N ASN A 213 8.28 -9.36 8.47
CA ASN A 213 8.01 -10.78 8.68
C ASN A 213 8.80 -11.27 9.89
N ASN A 214 8.10 -11.80 10.90
CA ASN A 214 8.69 -12.27 12.16
C ASN A 214 9.57 -13.54 11.99
N GLU A 215 9.62 -14.11 10.78
CA GLU A 215 10.55 -15.18 10.39
C GLU A 215 11.45 -14.73 9.22
N PRO A 216 12.59 -14.06 9.49
CA PRO A 216 13.43 -13.53 8.43
C PRO A 216 14.21 -14.64 7.71
N LEU A 217 13.83 -14.92 6.46
CA LEU A 217 14.57 -15.81 5.54
C LEU A 217 15.87 -15.18 4.97
N GLY A 218 16.20 -13.96 5.39
CA GLY A 218 17.23 -13.11 4.79
C GLY A 218 16.88 -12.67 3.36
N LEU A 219 17.72 -11.84 2.74
CA LEU A 219 17.47 -11.33 1.38
C LEU A 219 17.33 -12.46 0.35
N LYS A 220 18.26 -13.42 0.33
CA LYS A 220 18.26 -14.52 -0.64
C LYS A 220 17.05 -15.44 -0.51
N GLY A 221 16.67 -15.79 0.72
CA GLY A 221 15.49 -16.63 0.96
C GLY A 221 14.20 -15.89 0.63
N THR A 222 14.13 -14.59 0.93
CA THR A 222 13.01 -13.73 0.54
C THR A 222 12.88 -13.65 -0.97
N LEU A 223 13.96 -13.33 -1.70
CA LEU A 223 13.96 -13.29 -3.16
C LEU A 223 13.54 -14.63 -3.76
N ARG A 224 14.05 -15.74 -3.22
CA ARG A 224 13.68 -17.07 -3.69
C ARG A 224 12.19 -17.37 -3.53
N THR A 225 11.59 -16.91 -2.43
CA THR A 225 10.16 -17.06 -2.16
C THR A 225 9.35 -16.30 -3.22
N LEU A 226 9.74 -15.07 -3.53
CA LEU A 226 9.09 -14.24 -4.56
C LEU A 226 9.22 -14.85 -5.96
N GLU A 227 10.41 -15.36 -6.32
CA GLU A 227 10.63 -16.04 -7.61
C GLU A 227 9.75 -17.28 -7.79
N LEU A 228 9.62 -18.09 -6.72
CA LEU A 228 8.73 -19.25 -6.74
C LEU A 228 7.28 -18.84 -6.92
N ARG A 229 6.89 -17.71 -6.32
CA ARG A 229 5.55 -17.16 -6.48
C ARG A 229 5.29 -16.66 -7.90
N ARG A 230 6.21 -15.87 -8.46
CA ARG A 230 6.15 -15.43 -9.85
C ARG A 230 5.99 -16.60 -10.81
N ALA A 231 6.82 -17.64 -10.66
CA ALA A 231 6.71 -18.87 -11.46
C ALA A 231 5.36 -19.58 -11.28
N GLY A 232 4.73 -19.48 -10.10
CA GLY A 232 3.38 -19.96 -9.86
C GLY A 232 2.31 -19.18 -10.64
N ALA A 233 2.43 -17.84 -10.67
CA ALA A 233 1.54 -16.98 -11.46
C ALA A 233 1.70 -17.23 -12.97
N GLU A 234 2.91 -17.39 -13.48
CA GLU A 234 3.20 -17.75 -14.88
C GLU A 234 2.55 -19.08 -15.28
N ARG A 235 2.61 -20.10 -14.41
CA ARG A 235 1.93 -21.38 -14.66
C ARG A 235 0.41 -21.24 -14.68
N ALA A 236 -0.15 -20.42 -13.80
CA ALA A 236 -1.58 -20.14 -13.78
C ALA A 236 -2.02 -19.40 -15.05
N LEU A 237 -1.24 -18.44 -15.52
CA LEU A 237 -1.44 -17.73 -16.78
C LEU A 237 -1.45 -18.69 -17.97
N LEU A 238 -0.44 -19.55 -18.08
CA LEU A 238 -0.37 -20.55 -19.15
C LEU A 238 -1.57 -21.49 -19.15
N THR A 239 -2.05 -21.87 -17.96
CA THR A 239 -3.25 -22.73 -17.83
C THR A 239 -4.50 -21.99 -18.31
N ALA A 240 -4.73 -20.77 -17.82
CA ALA A 240 -5.90 -19.97 -18.19
C ALA A 240 -5.89 -19.58 -19.68
N ALA A 241 -4.72 -19.26 -20.24
CA ALA A 241 -4.57 -18.97 -21.66
C ALA A 241 -4.88 -20.20 -22.54
N ALA A 242 -4.44 -21.39 -22.12
CA ALA A 242 -4.77 -22.63 -22.82
C ALA A 242 -6.28 -22.90 -22.85
N ASP A 243 -6.99 -22.61 -21.76
CA ASP A 243 -8.46 -22.76 -21.69
C ASP A 243 -9.19 -21.79 -22.63
N LEU A 244 -8.57 -20.65 -22.96
CA LEU A 244 -9.06 -19.67 -23.93
C LEU A 244 -8.62 -19.96 -25.38
N GLY A 245 -7.87 -21.03 -25.62
CA GLY A 245 -7.40 -21.40 -26.96
C GLY A 245 -6.06 -20.77 -27.38
N TYR A 246 -5.29 -20.25 -26.42
CA TYR A 246 -3.96 -19.68 -26.61
C TYR A 246 -2.89 -20.54 -25.90
N PRO A 247 -2.65 -21.79 -26.35
CA PRO A 247 -1.68 -22.66 -25.71
C PRO A 247 -0.28 -22.06 -25.81
N GLU A 248 0.41 -21.97 -24.67
CA GLU A 248 1.79 -21.45 -24.57
C GLU A 248 1.99 -19.96 -24.87
N ASP A 249 0.92 -19.21 -25.20
CA ASP A 249 0.98 -17.79 -25.57
C ASP A 249 -0.02 -16.97 -24.75
N TRP A 250 0.22 -16.90 -23.43
CA TRP A 250 -0.57 -16.07 -22.54
C TRP A 250 -0.50 -14.56 -22.87
N PRO A 251 0.60 -13.99 -23.43
CA PRO A 251 0.59 -12.60 -23.86
C PRO A 251 -0.47 -12.32 -24.94
N ALA A 252 -0.56 -13.17 -25.97
CA ALA A 252 -1.61 -13.03 -26.99
C ALA A 252 -3.03 -13.18 -26.41
N ALA A 253 -3.20 -14.04 -25.39
CA ALA A 253 -4.47 -14.17 -24.69
C ALA A 253 -4.86 -12.89 -23.95
N LEU A 254 -3.89 -12.18 -23.34
CA LEU A 254 -4.13 -10.90 -22.67
C LEU A 254 -4.43 -9.77 -23.67
N GLU A 255 -3.73 -9.72 -24.80
CA GLU A 255 -4.03 -8.76 -25.88
C GLU A 255 -5.45 -8.94 -26.42
N ALA A 256 -5.96 -10.17 -26.44
CA ALA A 256 -7.32 -10.48 -26.86
C ALA A 256 -8.38 -10.23 -25.78
N LEU A 257 -7.99 -9.96 -24.52
CA LEU A 257 -8.92 -9.88 -23.39
C LEU A 257 -10.01 -8.80 -23.56
N PRO A 258 -9.74 -7.60 -24.13
CA PRO A 258 -10.79 -6.61 -24.43
C PRO A 258 -11.83 -7.10 -25.46
N GLU A 259 -11.47 -8.05 -26.33
CA GLU A 259 -12.42 -8.65 -27.28
C GLU A 259 -13.18 -9.82 -26.65
N LEU A 260 -12.51 -10.62 -25.81
CA LEU A 260 -13.07 -11.78 -25.12
C LEU A 260 -14.03 -11.37 -23.99
N SER A 261 -13.72 -10.28 -23.30
CA SER A 261 -14.48 -9.73 -22.16
C SER A 261 -14.68 -8.22 -22.33
N PRO A 262 -15.53 -7.80 -23.28
CA PRO A 262 -15.64 -6.40 -23.67
C PRO A 262 -16.17 -5.52 -22.54
N LEU A 263 -15.60 -4.31 -22.46
CA LEU A 263 -16.02 -3.23 -21.58
C LEU A 263 -16.15 -1.96 -22.42
N ASP A 264 -17.36 -1.43 -22.55
CA ASP A 264 -17.54 -0.13 -23.19
C ASP A 264 -16.91 0.96 -22.28
N PRO A 265 -15.99 1.80 -22.79
CA PRO A 265 -15.39 2.88 -22.01
C PRO A 265 -16.41 3.81 -21.34
N PHE A 266 -17.57 4.03 -21.98
CA PHE A 266 -18.65 4.85 -21.43
C PHE A 266 -19.46 4.15 -20.34
N GLU A 267 -19.43 2.81 -20.31
CA GLU A 267 -20.10 1.99 -19.29
C GLU A 267 -19.13 1.52 -18.20
N ARG A 268 -17.88 1.98 -18.20
CA ARG A 268 -16.85 1.54 -17.24
C ARG A 268 -17.28 1.72 -15.78
N LEU A 269 -17.96 2.82 -15.46
CA LEU A 269 -18.46 3.06 -14.10
C LEU A 269 -19.60 2.10 -13.75
N ASP A 270 -20.56 1.92 -14.65
CA ASP A 270 -21.69 1.01 -14.43
C ASP A 270 -21.19 -0.44 -14.31
N GLY A 271 -20.27 -0.86 -15.19
CA GLY A 271 -19.59 -2.15 -15.11
C GLY A 271 -18.81 -2.33 -13.81
N TRP A 272 -18.21 -1.27 -13.28
CA TRP A 272 -17.53 -1.32 -11.97
C TRP A 272 -18.51 -1.57 -10.83
N LEU A 273 -19.65 -0.88 -10.83
CA LEU A 273 -20.71 -1.05 -9.83
C LEU A 273 -21.32 -2.45 -9.90
N ASP A 274 -21.60 -2.95 -11.11
CA ASP A 274 -22.12 -4.30 -11.35
C ASP A 274 -21.17 -5.37 -10.79
N GLU A 275 -19.87 -5.29 -11.10
CA GLU A 275 -18.89 -6.26 -10.62
C GLU A 275 -18.67 -6.16 -9.11
N TRP A 276 -18.76 -4.96 -8.54
CA TRP A 276 -18.69 -4.70 -7.09
C TRP A 276 -19.86 -5.34 -6.33
N GLU A 277 -21.08 -5.23 -6.88
CA GLU A 277 -22.28 -5.89 -6.34
C GLU A 277 -22.24 -7.41 -6.51
N ARG A 278 -21.79 -7.88 -7.68
CA ARG A 278 -21.63 -9.31 -7.96
C ARG A 278 -20.64 -9.95 -6.99
N ALA A 279 -19.45 -9.37 -6.82
CA ALA A 279 -18.44 -9.88 -5.89
C ALA A 279 -18.98 -9.95 -4.46
N GLY A 280 -19.69 -8.91 -3.99
CA GLY A 280 -20.34 -8.90 -2.69
C GLY A 280 -21.38 -10.03 -2.54
N SER A 281 -22.24 -10.22 -3.55
CA SER A 281 -23.26 -11.28 -3.53
C SER A 281 -22.65 -12.68 -3.45
N VAL A 282 -21.55 -12.92 -4.14
CA VAL A 282 -20.84 -14.21 -4.08
C VAL A 282 -20.17 -14.40 -2.72
N TYR A 283 -19.52 -13.38 -2.15
CA TYR A 283 -18.97 -13.47 -0.79
C TYR A 283 -20.04 -13.79 0.26
N ILE A 284 -21.22 -13.17 0.17
CA ILE A 284 -22.36 -13.50 1.05
C ILE A 284 -22.78 -14.97 0.88
N THR A 285 -22.82 -15.47 -0.35
CA THR A 285 -23.16 -16.88 -0.64
C THR A 285 -22.14 -17.84 -0.05
N LEU A 286 -20.87 -17.44 0.00
CA LEU A 286 -19.78 -18.17 0.66
C LEU A 286 -19.77 -18.01 2.20
N GLY A 287 -20.74 -17.30 2.78
CA GLY A 287 -20.85 -17.10 4.23
C GLY A 287 -19.93 -16.00 4.80
N LEU A 288 -19.35 -15.17 3.94
CA LEU A 288 -18.49 -14.06 4.37
C LEU A 288 -19.33 -12.82 4.69
N ALA A 289 -18.95 -12.10 5.74
CA ALA A 289 -19.58 -10.84 6.12
C ALA A 289 -19.14 -9.71 5.18
N VAL A 290 -20.06 -9.21 4.35
CA VAL A 290 -19.79 -8.11 3.41
C VAL A 290 -20.40 -6.83 3.98
N PRO A 291 -19.60 -5.77 4.22
CA PRO A 291 -20.11 -4.52 4.72
C PRO A 291 -20.90 -3.77 3.65
N ASP A 292 -21.90 -3.02 4.11
CA ASP A 292 -22.54 -1.99 3.30
C ASP A 292 -21.56 -0.81 3.17
N ALA A 293 -20.88 -0.75 2.04
CA ALA A 293 -19.81 0.20 1.75
C ALA A 293 -19.88 0.60 0.29
N GLU A 294 -19.64 1.88 0.04
CA GLU A 294 -19.54 2.41 -1.31
C GLU A 294 -18.25 1.93 -1.99
N PRO A 295 -18.29 1.65 -3.30
CA PRO A 295 -17.10 1.32 -4.05
C PRO A 295 -16.14 2.51 -4.11
N GLY A 296 -14.84 2.21 -4.10
CA GLY A 296 -13.82 3.19 -4.47
C GLY A 296 -13.86 3.57 -5.95
N PRO A 297 -12.94 4.44 -6.41
CA PRO A 297 -12.86 4.81 -7.81
C PRO A 297 -12.63 3.60 -8.71
N ALA A 298 -13.36 3.55 -9.82
CA ALA A 298 -13.22 2.49 -10.81
C ALA A 298 -11.80 2.50 -11.40
N PRO A 299 -11.12 1.34 -11.52
CA PRO A 299 -9.79 1.27 -12.12
C PRO A 299 -9.85 1.59 -13.62
N ALA A 300 -8.76 2.13 -14.16
CA ALA A 300 -8.62 2.37 -15.59
C ALA A 300 -8.16 1.07 -16.29
N VAL A 301 -9.13 0.25 -16.70
CA VAL A 301 -8.91 -1.01 -17.43
C VAL A 301 -9.79 -1.04 -18.68
N GLU A 302 -9.38 -1.83 -19.66
CA GLU A 302 -10.00 -1.88 -20.99
C GLU A 302 -10.93 -3.09 -21.18
N ASP A 303 -11.01 -3.97 -20.18
CA ASP A 303 -11.76 -5.22 -20.26
C ASP A 303 -12.52 -5.51 -18.95
N ARG A 304 -13.64 -6.21 -19.07
CA ARG A 304 -14.54 -6.51 -17.94
C ARG A 304 -13.95 -7.56 -17.00
N ALA A 305 -13.07 -8.44 -17.50
CA ALA A 305 -12.50 -9.51 -16.68
C ALA A 305 -11.51 -8.96 -15.64
N THR A 306 -10.64 -8.03 -16.04
CA THR A 306 -9.73 -7.32 -15.15
C THR A 306 -10.51 -6.42 -14.19
N LEU A 307 -11.59 -5.76 -14.66
CA LEU A 307 -12.49 -4.98 -13.81
C LEU A 307 -13.11 -5.84 -12.69
N ALA A 308 -13.57 -7.04 -13.04
CA ALA A 308 -14.13 -8.00 -12.10
C ALA A 308 -13.13 -8.42 -11.00
N VAL A 309 -11.88 -8.71 -11.36
CA VAL A 309 -10.86 -9.08 -10.37
C VAL A 309 -10.52 -7.90 -9.45
N TRP A 310 -10.47 -6.68 -9.98
CA TRP A 310 -10.32 -5.49 -9.14
C TRP A 310 -11.49 -5.29 -8.18
N ALA A 311 -12.72 -5.56 -8.62
CA ALA A 311 -13.91 -5.44 -7.78
C ALA A 311 -13.87 -6.44 -6.62
N MET A 312 -13.42 -7.67 -6.88
CA MET A 312 -13.17 -8.68 -5.84
C MET A 312 -12.12 -8.21 -4.82
N ARG A 313 -10.96 -7.73 -5.29
CA ARG A 313 -9.90 -7.24 -4.40
C ARG A 313 -10.38 -6.06 -3.55
N ALA A 314 -11.12 -5.13 -4.16
CA ALA A 314 -11.65 -3.97 -3.47
C ALA A 314 -12.72 -4.38 -2.43
N ARG A 315 -13.60 -5.34 -2.75
CA ARG A 315 -14.57 -5.88 -1.78
C ARG A 315 -13.90 -6.63 -0.64
N ALA A 316 -12.90 -7.46 -0.94
CA ALA A 316 -12.10 -8.15 0.08
C ALA A 316 -11.42 -7.16 1.04
N ARG A 317 -10.90 -6.05 0.50
CA ARG A 317 -10.35 -4.96 1.32
C ARG A 317 -11.42 -4.30 2.19
N ALA A 318 -12.61 -4.00 1.65
CA ALA A 318 -13.71 -3.43 2.43
C ALA A 318 -14.12 -4.34 3.60
N MET A 319 -14.20 -5.66 3.38
CA MET A 319 -14.44 -6.64 4.45
C MET A 319 -13.38 -6.56 5.56
N PHE A 320 -12.10 -6.51 5.18
CA PHE A 320 -11.00 -6.34 6.14
C PHE A 320 -11.13 -5.04 6.93
N GLU A 321 -11.40 -3.92 6.27
CA GLU A 321 -11.54 -2.63 6.96
C GLU A 321 -12.74 -2.61 7.92
N ALA A 322 -13.87 -3.21 7.53
CA ALA A 322 -15.04 -3.31 8.39
C ALA A 322 -14.80 -4.22 9.61
N ALA A 323 -14.18 -5.38 9.42
CA ALA A 323 -13.82 -6.27 10.52
C ALA A 323 -12.81 -5.62 11.46
N ARG A 324 -11.80 -4.94 10.90
CA ARG A 324 -10.81 -4.16 11.65
C ARG A 324 -11.48 -3.06 12.48
N ALA A 325 -12.41 -2.29 11.89
CA ALA A 325 -13.12 -1.22 12.58
C ALA A 325 -13.95 -1.73 13.77
N GLN A 326 -14.41 -2.98 13.73
CA GLN A 326 -15.19 -3.62 14.80
C GLN A 326 -14.32 -4.25 15.90
N GLN A 327 -12.99 -4.24 15.77
CA GLN A 327 -12.09 -4.80 16.77
C GLN A 327 -12.22 -4.08 18.11
N GLU A 328 -12.44 -4.86 19.18
CA GLU A 328 -12.53 -4.34 20.54
C GLU A 328 -11.17 -3.79 21.01
N ARG A 329 -10.07 -4.44 20.59
CA ARG A 329 -8.71 -4.09 21.00
C ARG A 329 -8.18 -2.92 20.16
N PRO A 330 -7.87 -1.75 20.77
CA PRO A 330 -7.49 -0.55 20.03
C PRO A 330 -6.27 -0.71 19.14
N VAL A 331 -5.28 -1.51 19.53
CA VAL A 331 -4.09 -1.76 18.70
C VAL A 331 -4.48 -2.43 17.37
N ARG A 332 -5.32 -3.47 17.42
CA ARG A 332 -5.77 -4.22 16.23
C ARG A 332 -6.75 -3.43 15.38
N ARG A 333 -7.50 -2.50 15.99
CA ARG A 333 -8.40 -1.59 15.29
C ARG A 333 -7.65 -0.48 14.55
N LEU A 334 -6.74 0.20 15.25
CA LEU A 334 -6.18 1.48 14.81
C LEU A 334 -4.87 1.32 14.03
N LEU A 335 -4.09 0.28 14.31
CA LEU A 335 -2.86 -0.01 13.58
C LEU A 335 -3.11 -1.05 12.49
N VAL A 336 -2.31 -1.00 11.44
CA VAL A 336 -2.33 -1.98 10.35
C VAL A 336 -0.90 -2.34 10.02
N ALA A 337 -0.56 -3.62 10.15
CA ALA A 337 0.78 -4.08 9.82
C ALA A 337 1.10 -3.83 8.34
N PRO A 338 2.35 -3.49 8.00
CA PRO A 338 2.75 -3.19 6.64
C PRO A 338 2.33 -4.27 5.65
N GLY A 339 1.77 -3.87 4.52
CA GLY A 339 1.36 -4.79 3.47
C GLY A 339 0.08 -5.59 3.72
N VAL A 340 -0.43 -5.71 4.96
CA VAL A 340 -1.56 -6.59 5.28
C VAL A 340 -2.82 -6.27 4.48
N ARG A 341 -3.20 -4.99 4.33
CA ARG A 341 -4.35 -4.58 3.50
C ARG A 341 -4.23 -5.08 2.06
N ARG A 342 -3.08 -4.82 1.41
CA ARG A 342 -2.84 -5.19 0.01
C ARG A 342 -2.70 -6.72 -0.11
N GLY A 343 -1.94 -7.35 0.78
CA GLY A 343 -1.73 -8.80 0.85
C GLY A 343 -3.00 -9.61 1.11
N TRP A 344 -3.90 -9.10 1.97
CA TRP A 344 -5.21 -9.69 2.25
C TRP A 344 -6.06 -9.81 0.98
N SER A 345 -6.24 -8.71 0.25
CA SER A 345 -7.06 -8.71 -0.97
C SER A 345 -6.53 -9.70 -2.03
N ARG A 346 -5.19 -9.81 -2.15
CA ARG A 346 -4.53 -10.80 -3.02
C ARG A 346 -4.78 -12.23 -2.52
N ALA A 347 -4.73 -12.46 -1.21
CA ALA A 347 -4.93 -13.77 -0.59
C ALA A 347 -6.36 -14.27 -0.79
N VAL A 348 -7.36 -13.42 -0.57
CA VAL A 348 -8.78 -13.75 -0.80
C VAL A 348 -9.02 -14.22 -2.24
N VAL A 349 -8.51 -13.48 -3.24
CA VAL A 349 -8.65 -13.89 -4.65
C VAL A 349 -7.95 -15.23 -4.92
N ALA A 350 -6.75 -15.44 -4.38
CA ALA A 350 -6.02 -16.70 -4.58
C ALA A 350 -6.70 -17.90 -3.92
N LEU A 351 -7.21 -17.74 -2.70
CA LEU A 351 -7.85 -18.80 -1.92
C LEU A 351 -9.23 -19.17 -2.49
N LEU A 352 -9.95 -18.21 -3.07
CA LEU A 352 -11.29 -18.42 -3.62
C LEU A 352 -11.29 -18.65 -5.14
N ARG A 353 -10.14 -18.89 -5.77
CA ARG A 353 -10.01 -19.02 -7.23
C ARG A 353 -10.76 -20.20 -7.86
N HIS A 354 -11.19 -21.16 -7.05
CA HIS A 354 -11.96 -22.32 -7.51
C HIS A 354 -13.45 -22.22 -7.16
N THR A 355 -13.90 -21.03 -6.75
CA THR A 355 -15.32 -20.73 -6.48
C THR A 355 -15.97 -20.06 -7.69
N THR A 356 -17.27 -19.78 -7.60
CA THR A 356 -18.02 -19.03 -8.63
C THR A 356 -17.57 -17.57 -8.79
N LEU A 357 -16.60 -17.09 -8.02
CA LEU A 357 -16.00 -15.76 -8.22
C LEU A 357 -15.24 -15.67 -9.55
N LEU A 358 -14.46 -16.70 -9.87
CA LEU A 358 -13.59 -16.80 -11.05
C LEU A 358 -14.01 -18.00 -11.92
N ASP A 359 -15.30 -18.07 -12.28
CA ASP A 359 -15.89 -19.17 -13.05
C ASP A 359 -15.65 -19.08 -14.57
N ALA A 360 -15.33 -17.90 -15.07
CA ALA A 360 -14.97 -17.66 -16.46
C ALA A 360 -13.44 -17.75 -16.68
N PRO A 361 -12.97 -18.39 -17.77
CA PRO A 361 -11.54 -18.46 -18.09
C PRO A 361 -10.87 -17.08 -18.23
N GLU A 362 -11.59 -16.08 -18.70
CA GLU A 362 -11.13 -14.68 -18.80
C GLU A 362 -10.83 -14.10 -17.41
N HIS A 363 -11.69 -14.38 -16.42
CA HIS A 363 -11.47 -13.98 -15.03
C HIS A 363 -10.23 -14.66 -14.44
N LEU A 364 -10.02 -15.94 -14.74
CA LEU A 364 -8.84 -16.68 -14.30
C LEU A 364 -7.56 -16.14 -14.93
N LEU A 365 -7.58 -15.79 -16.22
CA LEU A 365 -6.47 -15.18 -16.92
C LEU A 365 -6.14 -13.81 -16.30
N ALA A 366 -7.13 -12.94 -16.12
CA ALA A 366 -6.96 -11.63 -15.50
C ALA A 366 -6.43 -11.72 -14.06
N ALA A 367 -6.94 -12.67 -13.26
CA ALA A 367 -6.49 -12.89 -11.90
C ALA A 367 -5.04 -13.38 -11.83
N ALA A 368 -4.65 -14.29 -12.73
CA ALA A 368 -3.28 -14.78 -12.84
C ALA A 368 -2.32 -13.69 -13.32
N TRP A 369 -2.77 -12.83 -14.23
CA TRP A 369 -2.01 -11.67 -14.71
C TRP A 369 -1.74 -10.64 -13.60
N LEU A 370 -2.77 -10.23 -12.87
CA LEU A 370 -2.59 -9.32 -11.73
C LEU A 370 -1.71 -9.95 -10.64
N ALA A 371 -1.78 -11.28 -10.45
CA ALA A 371 -0.88 -11.99 -9.54
C ALA A 371 0.59 -11.99 -10.03
N LEU A 372 0.83 -12.04 -11.34
CA LEU A 372 2.16 -11.89 -11.93
C LEU A 372 2.70 -10.48 -11.68
N LEU A 373 1.91 -9.44 -11.97
CA LEU A 373 2.29 -8.05 -11.72
C LEU A 373 2.62 -7.79 -10.25
N ASP A 374 1.81 -8.32 -9.32
CA ASP A 374 2.05 -8.20 -7.89
C ASP A 374 3.36 -8.88 -7.45
N ALA A 375 3.67 -10.06 -8.02
CA ALA A 375 4.90 -10.80 -7.73
C ALA A 375 6.14 -10.07 -8.27
N VAL A 376 6.07 -9.56 -9.50
CA VAL A 376 7.14 -8.78 -10.12
C VAL A 376 7.36 -7.47 -9.37
N ALA A 377 6.30 -6.78 -8.95
CA ALA A 377 6.43 -5.57 -8.14
C ALA A 377 7.16 -5.87 -6.81
N ALA A 378 6.84 -6.97 -6.12
CA ALA A 378 7.52 -7.36 -4.90
C ALA A 378 9.00 -7.75 -5.12
N GLU A 379 9.32 -8.46 -6.21
CA GLU A 379 10.71 -8.76 -6.60
C GLU A 379 11.51 -7.49 -6.90
N THR A 380 10.95 -6.61 -7.74
CA THR A 380 11.52 -5.31 -8.11
C THR A 380 11.78 -4.45 -6.87
N ASP A 381 10.85 -4.42 -5.93
CA ASP A 381 10.96 -3.66 -4.69
C ASP A 381 12.13 -4.13 -3.83
N LEU A 382 12.26 -5.45 -3.64
CA LEU A 382 13.37 -6.04 -2.90
C LEU A 382 14.72 -5.72 -3.57
N LEU A 383 14.82 -5.93 -4.88
CA LEU A 383 16.06 -5.74 -5.63
C LEU A 383 16.46 -4.26 -5.69
N LEU A 384 15.51 -3.35 -5.89
CA LEU A 384 15.74 -1.91 -5.92
C LEU A 384 16.14 -1.42 -4.54
N ALA A 385 15.38 -1.76 -3.50
CA ALA A 385 15.67 -1.30 -2.14
C ALA A 385 17.02 -1.82 -1.64
N ALA A 386 17.41 -3.04 -2.00
CA ALA A 386 18.70 -3.63 -1.60
C ALA A 386 19.88 -3.19 -2.49
N ARG A 387 19.66 -2.35 -3.51
CA ARG A 387 20.66 -1.93 -4.51
C ARG A 387 21.27 -3.09 -5.30
N MET A 388 20.50 -4.15 -5.51
CA MET A 388 20.93 -5.34 -6.26
C MET A 388 20.73 -5.21 -7.77
N ALA A 389 19.93 -4.24 -8.22
CA ALA A 389 19.71 -3.90 -9.61
C ALA A 389 19.41 -2.41 -9.74
N THR A 390 19.79 -1.83 -10.87
CA THR A 390 19.45 -0.44 -11.21
C THR A 390 18.00 -0.32 -11.67
N PRO A 391 17.38 0.87 -11.60
CA PRO A 391 16.02 1.07 -12.10
C PRO A 391 15.84 0.64 -13.56
N GLU A 392 16.79 0.97 -14.45
CA GLU A 392 16.68 0.63 -15.88
C GLU A 392 16.78 -0.88 -16.13
N GLU A 393 17.65 -1.60 -15.39
CA GLU A 393 17.68 -3.06 -15.44
C GLU A 393 16.35 -3.67 -14.97
N LEU A 394 15.73 -3.07 -13.94
CA LEU A 394 14.44 -3.51 -13.43
C LEU A 394 13.28 -3.19 -14.37
N VAL A 395 13.32 -2.07 -15.10
CA VAL A 395 12.34 -1.75 -16.16
C VAL A 395 12.42 -2.80 -17.26
N ALA A 396 13.64 -3.07 -17.77
CA ALA A 396 13.84 -4.07 -18.82
C ALA A 396 13.39 -5.47 -18.37
N ARG A 397 13.77 -5.89 -17.15
CA ARG A 397 13.34 -7.17 -16.57
C ARG A 397 11.83 -7.23 -16.35
N THR A 398 11.21 -6.14 -15.90
CA THR A 398 9.76 -6.06 -15.71
C THR A 398 9.06 -6.22 -17.05
N ALA A 399 9.48 -5.49 -18.09
CA ALA A 399 8.92 -5.61 -19.44
C ALA A 399 9.09 -7.02 -20.01
N GLU A 400 10.26 -7.64 -19.84
CA GLU A 400 10.53 -9.01 -20.31
C GLU A 400 9.61 -10.04 -19.66
N ILE A 401 9.47 -10.00 -18.33
CA ILE A 401 8.68 -10.99 -17.57
C ILE A 401 7.18 -10.79 -17.81
N THR A 402 6.75 -9.54 -17.82
CA THR A 402 5.33 -9.19 -17.80
C THR A 402 4.76 -8.95 -19.20
N HIS A 403 5.61 -8.79 -20.22
CA HIS A 403 5.20 -8.37 -21.56
C HIS A 403 4.47 -7.00 -21.59
N LEU A 404 4.64 -6.19 -20.54
CA LEU A 404 4.27 -4.78 -20.60
C LEU A 404 5.17 -4.04 -21.59
N ASP A 405 4.61 -3.02 -22.24
CA ASP A 405 5.43 -2.03 -22.92
C ASP A 405 6.36 -1.29 -21.92
N GLU A 406 7.37 -0.61 -22.46
CA GLU A 406 8.38 0.06 -21.63
C GLU A 406 7.77 1.12 -20.71
N GLU A 407 6.73 1.83 -21.17
CA GLU A 407 6.08 2.89 -20.40
C GLU A 407 5.38 2.32 -19.16
N ARG A 408 4.57 1.28 -19.32
CA ARG A 408 3.87 0.59 -18.23
C ARG A 408 4.83 -0.13 -17.30
N ALA A 409 5.89 -0.75 -17.83
CA ALA A 409 6.93 -1.36 -17.01
C ALA A 409 7.67 -0.30 -16.15
N ARG A 410 7.98 0.86 -16.75
CA ARG A 410 8.58 2.00 -16.04
C ARG A 410 7.65 2.54 -14.97
N ALA A 411 6.36 2.71 -15.26
CA ALA A 411 5.37 3.16 -14.29
C ALA A 411 5.28 2.22 -13.07
N LEU A 412 5.37 0.90 -13.27
CA LEU A 412 5.40 -0.09 -12.18
C LEU A 412 6.66 0.08 -11.32
N VAL A 413 7.84 0.23 -11.93
CA VAL A 413 9.10 0.44 -11.19
C VAL A 413 9.09 1.79 -10.44
N VAL A 414 8.49 2.84 -11.02
CA VAL A 414 8.26 4.14 -10.34
C VAL A 414 7.38 3.95 -9.11
N MET A 415 6.20 3.32 -9.25
CA MET A 415 5.31 3.07 -8.12
C MET A 415 6.01 2.33 -6.97
N VAL A 416 6.86 1.35 -7.29
CA VAL A 416 7.69 0.65 -6.31
C VAL A 416 8.74 1.56 -5.67
N ALA A 417 9.42 2.37 -6.46
CA ALA A 417 10.46 3.29 -6.00
C ALA A 417 9.94 4.35 -5.02
N GLU A 418 8.70 4.80 -5.20
CA GLU A 418 8.09 5.84 -4.36
C GLU A 418 7.61 5.33 -3.00
N GLU A 419 7.38 4.03 -2.84
CA GLU A 419 7.02 3.39 -1.56
C GLU A 419 7.95 2.19 -1.26
N PRO A 420 9.23 2.42 -0.91
CA PRO A 420 10.17 1.34 -0.70
C PRO A 420 9.67 0.31 0.32
N LEU A 421 9.73 -0.96 -0.07
CA LEU A 421 9.29 -2.16 0.65
C LEU A 421 7.77 -2.35 0.77
N ALA A 422 6.92 -1.47 0.22
CA ALA A 422 5.48 -1.62 0.32
C ALA A 422 4.93 -2.77 -0.54
N ALA A 423 5.43 -2.95 -1.77
CA ALA A 423 5.03 -4.04 -2.64
C ALA A 423 5.55 -5.38 -2.10
N LEU A 424 6.78 -5.37 -1.57
CA LEU A 424 7.38 -6.50 -0.87
C LEU A 424 6.56 -6.92 0.35
N ALA A 425 6.22 -6.00 1.24
CA ALA A 425 5.41 -6.28 2.44
C ALA A 425 4.05 -6.90 2.07
N ALA A 426 3.41 -6.37 1.01
CA ALA A 426 2.15 -6.92 0.51
C ALA A 426 2.32 -8.33 -0.09
N GLY A 427 3.44 -8.61 -0.76
CA GLY A 427 3.80 -9.94 -1.25
C GLY A 427 4.03 -10.94 -0.11
N LEU A 428 4.78 -10.55 0.91
CA LEU A 428 5.04 -11.40 2.09
C LEU A 428 3.76 -11.66 2.90
N SER A 429 2.92 -10.64 3.10
CA SER A 429 1.62 -10.84 3.76
C SER A 429 0.73 -11.80 2.96
N HIS A 430 0.68 -11.65 1.63
CA HIS A 430 -0.07 -12.57 0.78
C HIS A 430 0.38 -14.02 0.97
N GLU A 431 1.69 -14.27 0.88
CA GLU A 431 2.25 -15.61 1.07
C GLU A 431 1.99 -16.15 2.47
N GLY A 432 2.11 -15.32 3.51
CA GLY A 432 1.78 -15.71 4.88
C GLY A 432 0.34 -16.21 5.03
N TRP A 433 -0.63 -15.53 4.43
CA TRP A 433 -2.05 -15.93 4.50
C TRP A 433 -2.30 -17.24 3.77
N VAL A 434 -1.75 -17.40 2.56
CA VAL A 434 -1.93 -18.61 1.75
C VAL A 434 -1.21 -19.81 2.39
N ALA A 435 -0.01 -19.62 2.93
CA ALA A 435 0.73 -20.67 3.62
C ALA A 435 0.00 -21.10 4.91
N TRP A 436 -0.52 -20.15 5.68
CA TRP A 436 -1.30 -20.48 6.87
C TRP A 436 -2.54 -21.31 6.54
N HIS A 437 -3.31 -20.94 5.50
CA HIS A 437 -4.42 -21.77 5.05
C HIS A 437 -3.96 -23.16 4.57
N ALA A 438 -2.85 -23.23 3.83
CA ALA A 438 -2.33 -24.50 3.33
C ALA A 438 -1.89 -25.45 4.47
N ASP A 439 -1.34 -24.91 5.57
CA ASP A 439 -0.94 -25.66 6.74
C ASP A 439 -2.14 -26.26 7.49
N GLU A 440 -3.21 -25.48 7.67
CA GLU A 440 -4.42 -25.94 8.38
C GLU A 440 -5.37 -26.76 7.50
N GLY A 441 -5.42 -26.46 6.21
CA GLY A 441 -6.39 -26.99 5.27
C GLY A 441 -7.81 -26.47 5.51
N GLY A 442 -8.78 -27.26 5.08
CA GLY A 442 -10.21 -26.92 5.24
C GLY A 442 -10.76 -25.97 4.17
N GLU A 443 -11.98 -25.52 4.43
CA GLU A 443 -12.77 -24.71 3.49
C GLU A 443 -12.29 -23.24 3.52
N PRO A 444 -11.91 -22.65 2.38
CA PRO A 444 -11.31 -21.31 2.34
C PRO A 444 -12.17 -20.20 2.95
N ALA A 445 -13.51 -20.22 2.77
CA ALA A 445 -14.35 -19.15 3.30
C ALA A 445 -14.40 -19.19 4.83
N THR A 446 -14.48 -20.39 5.43
CA THR A 446 -14.36 -20.59 6.88
C THR A 446 -13.04 -20.03 7.42
N PHE A 447 -11.91 -20.32 6.77
CA PHE A 447 -10.62 -19.76 7.15
C PHE A 447 -10.60 -18.23 7.08
N LEU A 448 -11.08 -17.65 5.98
CA LEU A 448 -11.11 -16.21 5.77
C LEU A 448 -12.00 -15.50 6.81
N HIS A 449 -13.14 -16.10 7.16
CA HIS A 449 -14.02 -15.56 8.20
C HIS A 449 -13.30 -15.44 9.54
N ARG A 450 -12.62 -16.50 9.99
CA ARG A 450 -11.84 -16.51 11.23
C ARG A 450 -10.64 -15.55 11.15
N ALA A 451 -9.93 -15.51 10.01
CA ALA A 451 -8.76 -14.66 9.83
C ALA A 451 -9.06 -13.16 10.01
N LEU A 452 -10.28 -12.72 9.68
CA LEU A 452 -10.72 -11.32 9.89
C LEU A 452 -10.77 -10.92 11.37
N GLU A 453 -10.87 -11.87 12.30
CA GLU A 453 -10.86 -11.62 13.75
C GLU A 453 -9.50 -11.08 14.24
N ALA A 454 -8.43 -11.23 13.45
CA ALA A 454 -7.12 -10.68 13.78
C ALA A 454 -7.04 -9.15 13.61
N GLY A 455 -7.98 -8.53 12.89
CA GLY A 455 -7.94 -7.09 12.61
C GLY A 455 -6.67 -6.68 11.87
N GLY A 456 -6.02 -5.61 12.33
CA GLY A 456 -4.82 -5.04 11.70
C GLY A 456 -3.49 -5.75 11.96
N LEU A 457 -3.48 -6.92 12.61
CA LEU A 457 -2.25 -7.65 12.93
C LEU A 457 -1.50 -8.13 11.67
N SER A 458 -0.18 -8.30 11.81
CA SER A 458 0.62 -9.04 10.83
C SER A 458 0.23 -10.51 10.80
N VAL A 459 0.47 -11.22 9.69
CA VAL A 459 0.05 -12.63 9.57
C VAL A 459 0.63 -13.54 10.64
N PRO A 460 1.92 -13.42 11.04
CA PRO A 460 2.45 -14.22 12.15
C PRO A 460 1.76 -13.94 13.48
N LEU A 461 1.44 -12.68 13.78
CA LEU A 461 0.73 -12.30 15.01
C LEU A 461 -0.74 -12.76 14.98
N ALA A 462 -1.39 -12.67 13.81
CA ALA A 462 -2.73 -13.18 13.58
C ALA A 462 -2.79 -14.70 13.80
N ARG A 463 -1.80 -15.44 13.27
CA ARG A 463 -1.68 -16.88 13.48
C ARG A 463 -1.48 -17.19 14.97
N TRP A 464 -0.52 -16.54 15.62
CA TRP A 464 -0.24 -16.77 17.04
C TRP A 464 -1.48 -16.59 17.93
N VAL A 465 -2.29 -15.56 17.67
CA VAL A 465 -3.46 -15.28 18.50
C VAL A 465 -4.66 -16.20 18.23
N LEU A 466 -4.83 -16.65 16.98
CA LEU A 466 -6.01 -17.42 16.53
C LEU A 466 -5.81 -18.94 16.52
N THR A 467 -4.58 -19.46 16.58
CA THR A 467 -4.32 -20.91 16.55
C THR A 467 -4.05 -21.53 17.92
N ALA A 468 -3.78 -20.73 18.94
CA ALA A 468 -3.18 -21.23 20.18
C ALA A 468 -4.20 -21.66 21.26
N ASP A 469 -5.37 -22.16 20.86
CA ASP A 469 -6.40 -22.67 21.78
C ASP A 469 -6.44 -24.22 21.85
N ASP A 470 -5.65 -24.94 21.04
CA ASP A 470 -5.68 -26.42 21.03
C ASP A 470 -4.62 -27.12 21.92
N GLU A 471 -3.63 -26.42 22.49
CA GLU A 471 -2.49 -27.07 23.20
C GLU A 471 -2.35 -26.80 24.71
N LEU A 472 -3.21 -25.98 25.33
CA LEU A 472 -3.11 -25.68 26.77
C LEU A 472 -4.02 -26.55 27.67
N ASP A 473 -4.85 -27.43 27.10
CA ASP A 473 -5.75 -28.31 27.86
C ASP A 473 -5.15 -29.69 28.23
N GLU A 474 -3.89 -29.99 27.87
CA GLU A 474 -3.20 -31.22 28.28
C GLU A 474 -1.93 -30.95 29.12
N VAL A 475 -2.12 -30.39 30.32
CA VAL A 475 -1.19 -30.63 31.43
C VAL A 475 -1.95 -31.29 32.57
N PRO A 476 -1.84 -32.62 32.75
CA PRO A 476 -2.38 -33.28 33.93
C PRO A 476 -1.63 -32.77 35.17
N ALA A 477 -2.40 -32.40 36.19
CA ALA A 477 -1.94 -31.91 37.49
C ALA A 477 -0.97 -32.85 38.24
#